data_AF-A0A8J8ED34-F1
#
_entry.id   AF-A0A8J8ED34-F1
#
_cell.length_a   1.000
_cell.length_b   1.000
_cell.length_c   1.000
_cell.angle_alpha   90.00
_cell.angle_beta   90.00
_cell.angle_gamma   90.00
#
_symmetry.space_group_name_H-M   'P 1'
#
loop_
_entity.id
_entity.type
_entity.pdbx_description
1 polymer ?
#
loop_
_entity_poly.entity_id
_entity_poly.type
_entity_poly.pdbx_seq_one_letter_code
_entity_poly.pdbx_strand_id
1 'polypeptide(L)'
;MNEKEGLLFSRLMELTPDEPSEEAYIMAIERIYKLFTEEFKGGIYAIADAAINVEMTPTELEEELKNIILPELVKLKSDIDRTSERLLEKALDGRLPEEELEEMDVLDRFLFIESNILGIIIETGSLETAGELSPYFLLLMLRLLKLLQNGKSLTELLEDIKIVAGKIREVHPTPSAVDDYFLDELLELDT
;
A
#
# COMPACT_ATOMS: atom_id res chain seq x y z
N MET A 1 -3.20 -21.33 -6.44
CA MET A 1 -2.16 -20.39 -6.88
C MET A 1 -1.48 -21.00 -8.08
N ASN A 2 -1.56 -20.35 -9.24
CA ASN A 2 -0.97 -20.82 -10.47
C ASN A 2 0.57 -20.69 -10.39
N GLU A 3 1.36 -21.55 -11.04
CA GLU A 3 2.83 -21.55 -10.90
C GLU A 3 3.46 -20.18 -11.23
N LYS A 4 2.86 -19.45 -12.18
CA LYS A 4 3.26 -18.10 -12.57
C LYS A 4 3.00 -17.05 -11.47
N GLU A 5 1.87 -17.16 -10.77
CA GLU A 5 1.51 -16.26 -9.66
C GLU A 5 2.46 -16.45 -8.48
N GLY A 6 2.81 -17.71 -8.17
CA GLY A 6 3.77 -18.03 -7.12
C GLY A 6 5.18 -17.51 -7.41
N LEU A 7 5.63 -17.60 -8.67
CA LEU A 7 6.92 -17.07 -9.09
C LEU A 7 6.96 -15.53 -9.00
N LEU A 8 5.91 -14.85 -9.44
CA LEU A 8 5.82 -13.38 -9.34
C LEU A 8 5.84 -12.94 -7.88
N PHE A 9 5.06 -13.59 -7.02
CA PHE A 9 5.05 -13.30 -5.59
C PHE A 9 6.44 -13.50 -4.95
N SER A 10 7.12 -14.62 -5.25
CA SER A 10 8.48 -14.85 -4.75
C SER A 10 9.45 -13.73 -5.15
N ARG A 11 9.40 -13.31 -6.41
CA ARG A 11 10.25 -12.21 -6.90
C ARG A 11 9.92 -10.89 -6.22
N LEU A 12 8.64 -10.59 -5.98
CA LEU A 12 8.25 -9.38 -5.24
C LEU A 12 8.83 -9.43 -3.82
N MET A 13 8.70 -10.55 -3.11
CA MET A 13 9.28 -10.74 -1.77
C MET A 13 10.80 -10.59 -1.74
N GLU A 14 11.50 -11.03 -2.80
CA GLU A 14 12.95 -10.85 -2.97
C GLU A 14 13.35 -9.39 -3.19
N LEU A 15 12.48 -8.61 -3.85
CA LEU A 15 12.71 -7.18 -4.11
C LEU A 15 12.35 -6.30 -2.92
N THR A 16 11.45 -6.75 -2.04
CA THR A 16 11.10 -6.07 -0.80
C THR A 16 12.34 -5.93 0.09
N PRO A 17 12.64 -4.74 0.62
CA PRO A 17 13.84 -4.53 1.43
C PRO A 17 13.76 -5.28 2.77
N ASP A 18 14.91 -5.71 3.28
CA ASP A 18 15.01 -6.37 4.60
C ASP A 18 14.93 -5.38 5.75
N GLU A 19 15.44 -4.17 5.55
CA GLU A 19 15.42 -3.05 6.48
C GLU A 19 14.78 -1.82 5.80
N PRO A 20 13.95 -1.05 6.52
CA PRO A 20 13.29 0.13 5.98
C PRO A 20 14.25 1.32 5.88
N SER A 21 14.27 1.97 4.72
CA SER A 21 14.80 3.32 4.53
C SER A 21 14.18 3.93 3.28
N GLU A 22 14.13 5.26 3.19
CA GLU A 22 13.61 5.95 2.00
C GLU A 22 14.32 5.49 0.72
N GLU A 23 15.66 5.40 0.76
CA GLU A 23 16.47 4.95 -0.37
C GLU A 23 16.14 3.49 -0.76
N ALA A 24 15.94 2.62 0.23
CA ALA A 24 15.57 1.23 -0.02
C ALA A 24 14.18 1.11 -0.63
N TYR A 25 13.22 1.94 -0.20
CA TYR A 25 11.89 2.03 -0.80
C TYR A 25 11.96 2.46 -2.26
N ILE A 26 12.66 3.57 -2.54
CA ILE A 26 12.82 4.09 -3.91
C ILE A 26 13.42 3.02 -4.82
N MET A 27 14.53 2.38 -4.41
CA MET A 27 15.16 1.33 -5.19
C MET A 27 14.25 0.11 -5.40
N ALA A 28 13.49 -0.30 -4.38
CA ALA A 28 12.58 -1.43 -4.49
C ALA A 28 11.43 -1.13 -5.47
N ILE A 29 10.85 0.07 -5.39
CA ILE A 29 9.81 0.56 -6.31
C ILE A 29 10.32 0.51 -7.76
N GLU A 30 11.51 1.06 -8.04
CA GLU A 30 12.10 1.03 -9.38
C GLU A 30 12.27 -0.39 -9.92
N ARG A 31 12.74 -1.31 -9.08
CA ARG A 31 12.94 -2.73 -9.46
C ARG A 31 11.62 -3.44 -9.68
N ILE A 32 10.61 -3.16 -8.86
CA ILE A 32 9.26 -3.69 -9.01
C ILE A 32 8.64 -3.21 -10.32
N TYR A 33 8.76 -1.92 -10.66
CA TYR A 33 8.33 -1.39 -11.96
C TYR A 33 9.02 -2.09 -13.12
N LYS A 34 10.33 -2.33 -13.02
CA LYS A 34 11.08 -3.06 -14.04
C LYS A 34 10.58 -4.50 -14.19
N LEU A 35 10.34 -5.21 -13.08
CA LEU A 35 9.80 -6.57 -13.08
C LEU A 35 8.41 -6.61 -13.74
N PHE A 36 7.50 -5.71 -13.35
CA PHE A 36 6.19 -5.58 -13.97
C PHE A 36 6.31 -5.22 -15.46
N THR A 37 7.24 -4.36 -15.85
CA THR A 37 7.43 -4.04 -17.25
C THR A 37 7.91 -5.27 -18.03
N GLU A 38 8.84 -6.05 -17.49
CA GLU A 38 9.42 -7.25 -18.13
C GLU A 38 8.41 -8.40 -18.26
N GLU A 39 7.66 -8.71 -17.21
CA GLU A 39 6.60 -9.74 -17.23
C GLU A 39 5.37 -9.27 -18.04
N PHE A 40 5.12 -7.97 -17.96
CA PHE A 40 4.09 -7.12 -18.58
C PHE A 40 4.22 -6.85 -20.09
N LYS A 41 5.38 -7.10 -20.72
CA LYS A 41 5.70 -6.59 -22.08
C LYS A 41 4.68 -6.94 -23.16
N GLY A 42 3.85 -7.97 -22.97
CA GLY A 42 2.75 -8.29 -23.89
C GLY A 42 1.39 -7.69 -23.49
N GLY A 43 1.13 -7.48 -22.19
CA GLY A 43 -0.18 -7.08 -21.67
C GLY A 43 -0.44 -5.58 -21.75
N ILE A 44 0.55 -4.75 -21.39
CA ILE A 44 0.40 -3.28 -21.46
C ILE A 44 0.30 -2.83 -22.91
N TYR A 45 1.09 -3.43 -23.81
CA TYR A 45 0.98 -3.17 -25.25
C TYR A 45 -0.32 -3.71 -25.84
N ALA A 46 -0.86 -4.83 -25.37
CA ALA A 46 -2.16 -5.33 -25.81
C ALA A 46 -3.34 -4.47 -25.28
N ILE A 47 -3.24 -3.90 -24.08
CA ILE A 47 -4.22 -2.94 -23.54
C ILE A 47 -4.13 -1.62 -24.31
N ALA A 48 -2.91 -1.13 -24.58
CA ALA A 48 -2.69 0.04 -25.41
C ALA A 48 -3.19 -0.18 -26.85
N ASP A 49 -2.88 -1.34 -27.46
CA ASP A 49 -3.37 -1.71 -28.79
C ASP A 49 -4.89 -1.91 -28.80
N ALA A 50 -5.48 -2.48 -27.75
CA ALA A 50 -6.93 -2.59 -27.63
C ALA A 50 -7.60 -1.23 -27.51
N ALA A 51 -7.03 -0.30 -26.73
CA ALA A 51 -7.53 1.07 -26.62
C ALA A 51 -7.39 1.86 -27.93
N ILE A 52 -6.27 1.70 -28.63
CA ILE A 52 -6.02 2.28 -29.96
C ILE A 52 -6.97 1.71 -31.01
N ASN A 53 -7.27 0.41 -30.96
CA ASN A 53 -8.18 -0.25 -31.90
C ASN A 53 -9.67 0.04 -31.64
N VAL A 54 -10.03 0.62 -30.49
CA VAL A 54 -11.42 1.00 -30.14
C VAL A 54 -11.68 2.50 -30.37
N GLU A 55 -10.73 3.25 -30.96
CA GLU A 55 -10.79 4.71 -31.10
C GLU A 55 -11.04 5.44 -29.77
N MET A 56 -10.56 4.89 -28.64
CA MET A 56 -10.65 5.60 -27.37
C MET A 56 -9.57 6.67 -27.30
N THR A 57 -9.96 7.88 -26.91
CA THR A 57 -9.01 8.91 -26.50
C THR A 57 -8.32 8.49 -25.20
N PRO A 58 -7.11 9.01 -24.91
CA PRO A 58 -6.44 8.75 -23.64
C PRO A 58 -7.30 9.07 -22.41
N THR A 59 -8.15 10.10 -22.49
CA THR A 59 -9.08 10.48 -21.42
C THR A 59 -10.18 9.45 -21.22
N GLU A 60 -10.77 8.92 -22.29
CA GLU A 60 -11.80 7.87 -22.19
C GLU A 60 -11.22 6.56 -21.63
N LEU A 61 -9.99 6.20 -22.03
CA LEU A 61 -9.28 5.05 -21.46
C LEU A 61 -9.02 5.25 -19.95
N GLU A 62 -8.60 6.45 -19.56
CA GLU A 62 -8.39 6.79 -18.15
C GLU A 62 -9.69 6.69 -17.34
N GLU A 63 -10.82 7.18 -17.85
CA GLU A 63 -12.12 7.07 -17.19
C GLU A 63 -12.60 5.62 -17.09
N GLU A 64 -12.45 4.82 -18.14
CA GLU A 64 -12.74 3.37 -18.13
C GLU A 64 -11.89 2.63 -17.08
N LEU A 65 -10.59 2.89 -17.04
CA LEU A 65 -9.69 2.30 -16.03
C LEU A 65 -10.12 2.69 -14.61
N LYS A 66 -10.48 3.96 -14.38
CA LYS A 66 -11.02 4.39 -13.09
C LYS A 66 -12.31 3.66 -12.74
N ASN A 67 -13.24 3.51 -13.68
CA ASN A 67 -14.51 2.81 -13.45
C ASN A 67 -14.32 1.33 -13.10
N ILE A 68 -13.27 0.69 -13.62
CA ILE A 68 -12.93 -0.69 -13.30
C ILE A 68 -12.25 -0.80 -11.92
N ILE A 69 -11.29 0.09 -11.65
CA ILE A 69 -10.41 -0.02 -10.47
C ILE A 69 -11.06 0.54 -9.22
N LEU A 70 -11.78 1.66 -9.33
CA LEU A 70 -12.33 2.39 -8.18
C LEU A 70 -13.25 1.53 -7.28
N PRO A 71 -14.18 0.71 -7.82
CA PRO A 71 -15.01 -0.15 -6.97
C PRO A 71 -14.19 -1.16 -6.16
N GLU A 72 -13.11 -1.70 -6.74
CA GLU A 72 -12.22 -2.64 -6.05
C GLU A 72 -11.41 -1.95 -4.95
N LEU A 73 -10.94 -0.72 -5.19
CA LEU A 73 -10.26 0.09 -4.16
C LEU A 73 -11.21 0.42 -3.00
N VAL A 74 -12.44 0.82 -3.28
CA VAL A 74 -13.46 1.11 -2.24
C VAL A 74 -13.74 -0.14 -1.40
N LYS A 75 -13.87 -1.29 -2.06
CA LYS A 75 -14.09 -2.57 -1.37
C LYS A 75 -12.89 -2.96 -0.50
N LEU A 76 -11.67 -2.86 -1.04
CA LEU A 76 -10.45 -3.16 -0.31
C LEU A 76 -10.30 -2.26 0.93
N LYS A 77 -10.55 -0.96 0.78
CA LYS A 77 -10.57 -0.01 1.91
C LYS A 77 -11.56 -0.44 2.98
N SER A 78 -12.80 -0.77 2.59
CA SER A 78 -13.82 -1.23 3.55
C SER A 78 -13.44 -2.52 4.27
N ASP A 79 -12.75 -3.43 3.61
CA ASP A 79 -12.28 -4.67 4.24
C ASP A 79 -11.10 -4.42 5.20
N ILE A 80 -10.23 -3.46 4.91
CA ILE A 80 -9.18 -2.98 5.82
C ILE A 80 -9.79 -2.32 7.06
N ASP A 81 -10.72 -1.37 6.88
CA ASP A 81 -11.39 -0.67 7.97
C ASP A 81 -12.09 -1.66 8.93
N ARG A 82 -12.82 -2.63 8.37
CA ARG A 82 -13.49 -3.69 9.15
C ARG A 82 -12.49 -4.59 9.88
N THR A 83 -11.30 -4.78 9.33
CA THR A 83 -10.25 -5.59 9.97
C THR A 83 -9.63 -4.85 11.14
N SER A 84 -9.37 -3.53 11.01
CA SER A 84 -8.91 -2.67 12.10
C SER A 84 -9.94 -2.65 13.25
N GLU A 85 -11.23 -2.43 12.95
CA GLU A 85 -12.30 -2.47 13.98
C GLU A 85 -12.29 -3.78 14.78
N ARG A 86 -12.13 -4.92 14.10
CA ARG A 86 -12.08 -6.25 14.74
C ARG A 86 -10.81 -6.48 15.55
N LEU A 87 -9.68 -5.86 15.18
CA LEU A 87 -8.46 -5.91 15.98
C LEU A 87 -8.64 -5.09 17.25
N LEU A 88 -9.21 -3.89 17.14
CA LEU A 88 -9.51 -3.04 18.28
C LEU A 88 -10.45 -3.75 19.28
N GLU A 89 -11.52 -4.39 18.81
CA GLU A 89 -12.41 -5.18 19.67
C GLU A 89 -11.66 -6.27 20.46
N LYS A 90 -10.73 -6.99 19.80
CA LYS A 90 -9.90 -8.01 20.46
C LYS A 90 -8.94 -7.43 21.48
N ALA A 91 -8.37 -6.25 21.21
CA ALA A 91 -7.47 -5.58 22.15
C ALA A 91 -8.22 -5.21 23.44
N LEU A 92 -9.44 -4.71 23.29
CA LEU A 92 -10.30 -4.26 24.39
C LEU A 92 -10.86 -5.42 25.25
N ASP A 93 -10.87 -6.65 24.74
CA ASP A 93 -11.26 -7.84 25.51
C ASP A 93 -10.26 -8.21 26.64
N GLY A 94 -9.10 -7.54 26.71
CA GLY A 94 -8.30 -7.38 27.94
C GLY A 94 -7.54 -8.62 28.42
N ARG A 95 -7.25 -9.58 27.52
CA ARG A 95 -6.54 -10.84 27.87
C ARG A 95 -5.17 -11.00 27.20
N LEU A 96 -4.66 -9.94 26.58
CA LEU A 96 -3.42 -10.00 25.82
C LEU A 96 -2.22 -9.63 26.71
N PRO A 97 -1.10 -10.37 26.60
CA PRO A 97 0.20 -9.93 27.09
C PRO A 97 0.59 -8.55 26.54
N GLU A 98 1.42 -7.81 27.27
CA GLU A 98 1.92 -6.49 26.86
C GLU A 98 2.62 -6.51 25.50
N GLU A 99 3.44 -7.53 25.24
CA GLU A 99 4.10 -7.73 23.94
C GLU A 99 3.09 -7.92 22.78
N GLU A 100 1.97 -8.62 23.02
CA GLU A 100 0.91 -8.80 22.02
C GLU A 100 0.11 -7.52 21.80
N LEU A 101 -0.04 -6.68 22.84
CA LEU A 101 -0.67 -5.37 22.72
C LEU A 101 0.18 -4.41 21.88
N GLU A 102 1.50 -4.41 22.07
CA GLU A 102 2.42 -3.60 21.26
C GLU A 102 2.38 -4.00 19.78
N GLU A 103 2.45 -5.30 19.47
CA GLU A 103 2.33 -5.75 18.07
C GLU A 103 0.96 -5.45 17.46
N MET A 104 -0.10 -5.46 18.26
CA MET A 104 -1.44 -5.05 17.81
C MET A 104 -1.55 -3.56 17.55
N ASP A 105 -0.93 -2.70 18.36
CA ASP A 105 -0.87 -1.26 18.11
C ASP A 105 -0.18 -0.98 16.77
N VAL A 106 0.93 -1.67 16.50
CA VAL A 106 1.65 -1.51 15.22
C VAL A 106 0.80 -1.99 14.04
N LEU A 107 0.07 -3.09 14.18
CA LEU A 107 -0.85 -3.55 13.14
C LEU A 107 -2.01 -2.59 12.89
N ASP A 108 -2.54 -1.95 13.93
CA ASP A 108 -3.59 -0.95 13.77
C ASP A 108 -3.07 0.28 13.02
N ARG A 109 -1.88 0.78 13.39
CA ARG A 109 -1.20 1.87 12.67
C ARG A 109 -0.93 1.51 11.20
N PHE A 110 -0.51 0.28 10.95
CA PHE A 110 -0.31 -0.25 9.59
C PHE A 110 -1.62 -0.20 8.79
N LEU A 111 -2.71 -0.75 9.31
CA LEU A 111 -4.00 -0.78 8.61
C LEU A 111 -4.55 0.63 8.38
N PHE A 112 -4.36 1.53 9.34
CA PHE A 112 -4.74 2.93 9.20
C PHE A 112 -4.01 3.59 8.03
N ILE A 113 -2.69 3.42 7.92
CA ILE A 113 -1.90 3.96 6.81
C ILE A 113 -2.32 3.39 5.46
N GLU A 114 -2.54 2.07 5.38
CA GLU A 114 -3.01 1.43 4.14
C GLU A 114 -4.39 1.98 3.72
N SER A 115 -5.30 2.14 4.69
CA SER A 115 -6.62 2.71 4.46
C SER A 115 -6.55 4.16 3.97
N ASN A 116 -5.62 4.95 4.50
CA ASN A 116 -5.41 6.35 4.10
C ASN A 116 -4.86 6.47 2.67
N ILE A 117 -3.91 5.63 2.28
CA ILE A 117 -3.42 5.62 0.90
C ILE A 117 -4.59 5.40 -0.05
N LEU A 118 -5.43 4.38 0.22
CA LEU A 118 -6.59 4.10 -0.60
C LEU A 118 -7.60 5.25 -0.57
N GLY A 119 -7.84 5.84 0.60
CA GLY A 119 -8.72 7.00 0.78
C GLY A 119 -8.30 8.19 -0.09
N ILE A 120 -7.02 8.55 -0.08
CA ILE A 120 -6.46 9.65 -0.88
C ILE A 120 -6.57 9.33 -2.38
N ILE A 121 -6.25 8.11 -2.80
CA ILE A 121 -6.38 7.70 -4.20
C ILE A 121 -7.84 7.82 -4.68
N ILE A 122 -8.79 7.38 -3.86
CA ILE A 122 -10.23 7.46 -4.14
C ILE A 122 -10.71 8.90 -4.17
N GLU A 123 -10.33 9.71 -3.18
CA GLU A 123 -10.75 11.11 -3.03
C GLU A 123 -10.26 11.98 -4.19
N THR A 124 -8.97 11.85 -4.52
CA THR A 124 -8.35 12.66 -5.58
C THR A 124 -8.78 12.19 -6.97
N GLY A 125 -9.05 10.90 -7.15
CA GLY A 125 -9.32 10.30 -8.45
C GLY A 125 -8.19 10.52 -9.48
N SER A 126 -6.98 10.83 -9.02
CA SER A 126 -5.83 11.18 -9.85
C SER A 126 -4.96 9.96 -10.12
N LEU A 127 -4.71 9.65 -11.40
CA LEU A 127 -3.76 8.59 -11.76
C LEU A 127 -2.32 8.92 -11.36
N GLU A 128 -1.97 10.20 -11.28
CA GLU A 128 -0.66 10.64 -10.79
C GLU A 128 -0.51 10.31 -9.31
N THR A 129 -1.48 10.70 -8.48
CA THR A 129 -1.53 10.37 -7.05
C THR A 129 -1.56 8.86 -6.83
N ALA A 130 -2.36 8.13 -7.61
CA ALA A 130 -2.38 6.66 -7.58
C ALA A 130 -1.01 6.08 -7.94
N GLY A 131 -0.35 6.62 -8.97
CA GLY A 131 0.98 6.20 -9.40
C GLY A 131 2.06 6.42 -8.34
N GLU A 132 1.97 7.51 -7.58
CA GLU A 132 2.91 7.80 -6.50
C GLU A 132 2.69 6.97 -5.25
N LEU A 133 1.43 6.72 -4.84
CA LEU A 133 1.13 6.06 -3.56
C LEU A 133 0.94 4.54 -3.66
N SER A 134 0.48 4.00 -4.79
CA SER A 134 0.27 2.55 -4.96
C SER A 134 1.52 1.69 -4.75
N PRO A 135 2.74 2.12 -5.16
CA PRO A 135 3.95 1.35 -4.88
C PRO A 135 4.28 1.28 -3.38
N TYR A 136 4.00 2.36 -2.63
CA TYR A 136 4.20 2.39 -1.18
C TYR A 136 3.19 1.50 -0.46
N PHE A 137 1.92 1.52 -0.88
CA PHE A 137 0.88 0.56 -0.45
C PHE A 137 1.35 -0.90 -0.66
N LEU A 138 1.82 -1.21 -1.87
CA LEU A 138 2.29 -2.57 -2.18
C LEU A 138 3.51 -2.98 -1.34
N LEU A 139 4.49 -2.09 -1.20
CA LEU A 139 5.70 -2.39 -0.43
C LEU A 139 5.42 -2.58 1.06
N LEU A 140 4.56 -1.75 1.65
CA LEU A 140 4.19 -1.84 3.06
C LEU A 140 3.50 -3.20 3.35
N MET A 141 2.54 -3.61 2.51
CA MET A 141 1.96 -4.96 2.54
C MET A 141 3.02 -6.08 2.42
N LEU A 142 3.97 -5.96 1.48
CA LEU A 142 5.02 -6.96 1.30
C LEU A 142 5.99 -7.01 2.48
N ARG A 143 6.27 -5.87 3.12
CA ARG A 143 7.09 -5.77 4.33
C ARG A 143 6.45 -6.52 5.50
N LEU A 144 5.15 -6.31 5.74
CA LEU A 144 4.40 -7.07 6.75
C LEU A 144 4.53 -8.59 6.49
N LEU A 145 4.29 -9.02 5.25
CA LEU A 145 4.41 -10.44 4.89
C LEU A 145 5.84 -10.97 5.11
N LYS A 146 6.87 -10.17 4.83
CA LYS A 146 8.27 -10.56 4.97
C LYS A 146 8.66 -10.73 6.43
N LEU A 147 8.19 -9.83 7.30
CA LEU A 147 8.40 -9.95 8.75
C LEU A 147 7.74 -11.21 9.30
N LEU A 148 6.48 -11.47 8.92
CA LEU A 148 5.75 -12.68 9.32
C LEU A 148 6.44 -13.96 8.84
N GLN A 149 6.90 -14.01 7.58
CA GLN A 149 7.62 -15.18 7.05
C GLN A 149 8.94 -15.45 7.77
N ASN A 150 9.63 -14.39 8.19
CA ASN A 150 10.92 -14.49 8.85
C ASN A 150 10.81 -14.61 10.39
N GLY A 151 9.60 -14.57 10.95
CA GLY A 151 9.37 -14.60 12.39
C GLY A 151 9.99 -13.41 13.13
N LYS A 152 10.02 -12.24 12.47
CA LYS A 152 10.51 -10.98 13.05
C LYS A 152 9.37 -10.25 13.77
N SER A 153 9.72 -9.38 14.71
CA SER A 153 8.73 -8.57 15.43
C SER A 153 8.06 -7.58 14.47
N LEU A 154 6.75 -7.38 14.65
CA LEU A 154 5.99 -6.43 13.85
C LEU A 154 6.36 -4.97 14.15
N THR A 155 6.98 -4.70 15.29
CA THR A 155 7.53 -3.38 15.65
C THR A 155 8.52 -2.83 14.62
N GLU A 156 9.16 -3.69 13.82
CA GLU A 156 10.01 -3.26 12.68
C GLU A 156 9.22 -2.44 11.64
N LEU A 157 7.88 -2.54 11.59
CA LEU A 157 7.04 -1.74 10.69
C LEU A 157 6.92 -0.28 11.10
N LEU A 158 7.30 0.12 12.32
CA LEU A 158 7.16 1.51 12.75
C LEU A 158 7.95 2.47 11.84
N GLU A 159 9.14 2.06 11.41
CA GLU A 159 9.95 2.86 10.49
C GLU A 159 9.37 2.83 9.06
N ASP A 160 8.87 1.67 8.61
CA ASP A 160 8.13 1.55 7.35
C ASP A 160 6.92 2.52 7.32
N ILE A 161 6.15 2.57 8.40
CA ILE A 161 4.99 3.45 8.60
C ILE A 161 5.40 4.92 8.52
N LYS A 162 6.51 5.32 9.16
CA LYS A 162 7.04 6.69 9.10
C LYS A 162 7.39 7.11 7.68
N ILE A 163 8.11 6.27 6.94
CA ILE A 163 8.48 6.53 5.54
C ILE A 163 7.24 6.75 4.68
N VAL A 164 6.23 5.89 4.86
CA VAL A 164 4.98 5.97 4.09
C VAL A 164 4.16 7.20 4.49
N ALA A 165 4.08 7.54 5.78
CA ALA A 165 3.43 8.76 6.26
C ALA A 165 4.10 10.03 5.69
N GLY A 166 5.43 10.05 5.63
CA GLY A 166 6.20 11.11 4.98
C GLY A 166 5.83 11.26 3.51
N LYS A 167 5.71 10.15 2.77
CA LYS A 167 5.29 10.16 1.36
C LYS A 167 3.84 10.63 1.18
N ILE A 168 2.93 10.19 2.04
CA ILE A 168 1.54 10.68 2.04
C ILE A 168 1.51 12.21 2.16
N ARG A 169 2.31 12.77 3.08
CA ARG A 169 2.38 14.21 3.32
C ARG A 169 2.99 14.99 2.14
N GLU A 170 3.97 14.40 1.47
CA GLU A 170 4.56 14.97 0.24
C GLU A 170 3.53 15.07 -0.89
N VAL A 171 2.79 13.98 -1.12
CA VAL A 171 1.82 13.86 -2.23
C VAL A 171 0.52 14.61 -1.94
N HIS A 172 0.09 14.62 -0.68
CA HIS A 172 -1.17 15.22 -0.26
C HIS A 172 -1.02 15.98 1.07
N PRO A 173 -0.53 17.24 1.05
CA PRO A 173 -0.15 17.98 2.26
C PRO A 173 -1.30 18.33 3.23
N THR A 174 -2.54 18.32 2.76
CA THR A 174 -3.76 18.56 3.56
C THR A 174 -4.83 17.53 3.20
N PRO A 175 -4.69 16.26 3.60
CA PRO A 175 -5.68 15.24 3.33
C PRO A 175 -6.98 15.47 4.11
N SER A 176 -8.08 15.69 3.40
CA SER A 176 -9.41 15.75 4.03
C SER A 176 -9.93 14.36 4.43
N ALA A 177 -9.40 13.29 3.83
CA ALA A 177 -9.73 11.91 4.17
C ALA A 177 -8.87 11.30 5.28
N VAL A 178 -7.87 12.02 5.82
CA VAL A 178 -6.96 11.51 6.86
C VAL A 178 -7.18 12.26 8.17
N ASP A 179 -7.05 11.58 9.29
CA ASP A 179 -6.91 12.24 10.57
C ASP A 179 -5.51 12.87 10.65
N ASP A 180 -5.42 14.17 10.29
CA ASP A 180 -4.18 14.96 10.32
C ASP A 180 -3.43 14.81 11.65
N TYR A 181 -4.17 14.64 12.75
CA TYR A 181 -3.61 14.45 14.09
C TYR A 181 -2.77 13.17 14.20
N PHE A 182 -3.21 12.07 13.58
CA PHE A 182 -2.50 10.80 13.64
C PHE A 182 -1.25 10.78 12.74
N LEU A 183 -1.32 11.42 11.56
CA LEU A 183 -0.12 11.58 10.72
C LEU A 183 0.93 12.44 11.41
N ASP A 184 0.51 13.50 12.11
CA ASP A 184 1.40 14.31 12.93
C ASP A 184 1.99 13.50 14.08
N GLU A 185 1.19 12.71 14.80
CA GLU A 185 1.67 11.83 15.87
C GLU A 185 2.73 10.83 15.36
N LEU A 186 2.52 10.22 14.19
CA LEU A 186 3.49 9.29 13.60
C LEU A 186 4.83 9.96 13.23
N LEU A 187 4.78 11.22 12.82
CA LEU A 187 5.95 11.99 12.37
C LEU A 187 6.65 12.74 13.51
N GLU A 188 5.96 13.01 14.62
CA GLU A 188 6.49 13.71 15.81
C GLU A 188 7.16 12.78 16.84
N LEU A 189 7.03 11.46 16.70
CA LEU A 189 7.57 10.44 17.61
C LEU A 189 9.12 10.42 17.76
N ASP A 190 9.85 11.38 17.18
CA ASP A 190 11.29 11.58 17.35
C ASP A 190 11.67 12.93 18.02
N THR A 191 10.78 13.58 18.78
CA THR A 191 11.12 14.74 19.65
C THR A 191 11.11 14.47 21.14
#